data_AF-A0A3M7N7J5-F1
#
_entry.id   AF-A0A3M7N7J5-F1
#
_cell.length_a   1.000
_cell.length_b   1.000
_cell.length_c   1.000
_cell.angle_alpha   90.00
_cell.angle_beta   90.00
_cell.angle_gamma   90.00
#
_symmetry.space_group_name_H-M   'P 1'
#
loop_
_entity.id
_entity.type
_entity.pdbx_description
1 polymer ?
#
loop_
_entity_poly.entity_id
_entity_poly.type
_entity_poly.pdbx_seq_one_letter_code
_entity_poly.pdbx_strand_id
1 'polypeptide(L)'
;MPSLSTPLVTNAEQLLELGQPFVEFPRFSFIDLQNEQDLEGSPVPFSQWLQQRLQAGQPFALSDFDKLDEWPPGDPSNGDEPNFGIERLIALSTKKNIPIRNCTTGRDLSFTLRKFADSARQSFPEFHNLYARDLPCPKEWLERCQKLLPTELQWGGRLDLFQWLPPCARSEVMMAYVGSKGSSSGFHRCFSSTVALNFLVEADGQWYDFWIRAQLTQTQITQWSV
;
A
#
# COMPACT_ATOMS: atom_id res chain seq x y z
N MET A 1 42.61 0.31 10.21
CA MET A 1 41.39 -0.48 9.99
C MET A 1 40.95 -0.29 8.56
N PRO A 2 40.70 -1.36 7.79
CA PRO A 2 39.93 -1.25 6.54
C PRO A 2 38.51 -0.81 6.88
N SER A 3 37.93 0.08 6.08
CA SER A 3 36.48 0.30 6.12
C SER A 3 35.80 -0.95 5.55
N LEU A 4 34.99 -1.64 6.36
CA LEU A 4 34.04 -2.62 5.84
C LEU A 4 33.12 -1.90 4.86
N SER A 5 33.26 -2.20 3.57
CA SER A 5 32.31 -1.76 2.56
C SER A 5 31.00 -2.50 2.79
N THR A 6 30.03 -1.83 3.44
CA THR A 6 28.66 -2.30 3.51
C THR A 6 28.22 -2.70 2.10
N PRO A 7 27.72 -3.93 1.87
CA PRO A 7 27.19 -4.32 0.57
C PRO A 7 26.18 -3.29 0.10
N LEU A 8 26.27 -2.85 -1.15
CA LEU A 8 25.26 -1.98 -1.74
C LEU A 8 24.02 -2.83 -2.01
N VAL A 9 23.12 -2.87 -1.03
CA VAL A 9 21.86 -3.63 -1.14
C VAL A 9 20.94 -2.89 -2.12
N THR A 10 20.50 -3.59 -3.17
CA THR A 10 19.75 -2.99 -4.28
C THR A 10 18.32 -3.53 -4.45
N ASN A 11 17.92 -4.56 -3.72
CA ASN A 11 16.56 -5.11 -3.77
C ASN A 11 16.08 -5.67 -2.42
N ALA A 12 14.81 -6.11 -2.39
CA ALA A 12 14.15 -6.70 -1.24
C ALA A 12 14.78 -8.03 -0.77
N GLU A 13 15.08 -8.92 -1.72
CA GLU A 13 15.61 -10.27 -1.47
C GLU A 13 16.94 -10.21 -0.71
N GLN A 14 17.86 -9.35 -1.15
CA GLN A 14 19.14 -9.12 -0.47
C GLN A 14 18.99 -8.53 0.94
N LEU A 15 17.89 -7.81 1.25
CA LEU A 15 17.61 -7.39 2.63
C LEU A 15 17.15 -8.58 3.49
N LEU A 16 16.32 -9.47 2.94
CA LEU A 16 15.89 -10.69 3.62
C LEU A 16 17.06 -11.67 3.87
N GLU A 17 18.02 -11.77 2.94
CA GLU A 17 19.25 -12.54 3.11
C GLU A 17 20.13 -12.06 4.28
N LEU A 18 20.10 -10.77 4.61
CA LEU A 18 20.79 -10.22 5.79
C LEU A 18 20.08 -10.59 7.11
N GLY A 19 18.81 -11.00 7.05
CA GLY A 19 18.00 -11.30 8.22
C GLY A 19 17.78 -10.09 9.14
N GLN A 20 17.67 -10.35 10.45
CA GLN A 20 17.29 -9.34 11.46
C GLN A 20 18.09 -8.03 11.33
N PRO A 21 17.43 -6.86 11.20
CA PRO A 21 16.00 -6.60 11.48
C PRO A 21 15.03 -6.90 10.33
N PHE A 22 15.52 -7.25 9.14
CA PHE A 22 14.69 -7.50 7.96
C PHE A 22 14.06 -8.89 8.03
N VAL A 23 12.73 -8.94 7.93
CA VAL A 23 11.92 -10.16 7.88
C VAL A 23 10.70 -9.91 7.03
N GLU A 24 10.21 -10.93 6.33
CA GLU A 24 8.89 -10.88 5.70
C GLU A 24 7.79 -10.72 6.76
N PHE A 25 6.70 -10.07 6.36
CA PHE A 25 5.50 -10.00 7.19
C PHE A 25 4.66 -11.27 6.97
N PRO A 26 4.07 -11.87 8.02
CA PRO A 26 3.16 -13.00 7.86
C PRO A 26 1.98 -12.60 6.96
N ARG A 27 1.71 -13.40 5.94
CA ARG A 27 0.66 -13.20 4.93
C ARG A 27 -0.49 -14.17 5.16
N PHE A 28 -1.72 -13.70 5.05
CA PHE A 28 -2.94 -14.49 5.23
C PHE A 28 -3.91 -14.25 4.08
N SER A 29 -4.40 -15.33 3.46
CA SER A 29 -5.46 -15.27 2.44
C SER A 29 -6.76 -14.81 3.10
N PHE A 30 -7.37 -13.74 2.60
CA PHE A 30 -8.64 -13.25 3.15
C PHE A 30 -9.78 -14.25 2.96
N ILE A 31 -9.73 -15.04 1.87
CA ILE A 31 -10.69 -16.12 1.59
C ILE A 31 -10.54 -17.27 2.60
N ASP A 32 -9.31 -17.60 3.02
CA ASP A 32 -9.07 -18.63 4.03
C ASP A 32 -9.63 -18.17 5.39
N LEU A 33 -9.44 -16.88 5.74
CA LEU A 33 -9.98 -16.28 6.96
C LEU A 33 -11.52 -16.24 6.99
N GLN A 34 -12.18 -16.11 5.84
CA GLN A 34 -13.65 -16.23 5.75
C GLN A 34 -14.16 -17.64 6.09
N ASN A 35 -13.28 -18.65 6.04
CA ASN A 35 -13.59 -20.06 6.32
C ASN A 35 -12.94 -20.57 7.62
N GLU A 36 -12.25 -19.72 8.39
CA GLU A 36 -11.57 -20.09 9.63
C GLU A 36 -12.57 -20.48 10.73
N GLN A 37 -12.31 -21.60 11.43
CA GLN A 37 -13.16 -22.14 12.49
C GLN A 37 -12.37 -22.32 13.80
N ASP A 38 -13.05 -22.20 14.94
CA ASP A 38 -12.49 -22.52 16.25
C ASP A 38 -12.46 -24.04 16.53
N LEU A 39 -11.98 -24.43 17.72
CA LEU A 39 -11.84 -25.84 18.11
C LEU A 39 -13.19 -26.56 18.24
N GLU A 40 -14.26 -25.78 18.41
CA GLU A 40 -15.65 -26.20 18.52
C GLU A 40 -16.35 -26.25 17.14
N GLY A 41 -15.68 -25.81 16.06
CA GLY A 41 -16.19 -25.78 14.69
C GLY A 41 -17.04 -24.55 14.33
N SER A 42 -17.02 -23.51 15.16
CA SER A 42 -17.75 -22.26 14.91
C SER A 42 -16.92 -21.30 14.06
N PRO A 43 -17.51 -20.57 13.10
CA PRO A 43 -16.77 -19.60 12.28
C PRO A 43 -16.16 -18.47 13.12
N VAL A 44 -14.87 -18.20 12.94
CA VAL A 44 -14.15 -17.14 13.65
C VAL A 44 -14.51 -15.77 13.05
N PRO A 45 -15.07 -14.82 13.81
CA PRO A 45 -15.39 -13.50 13.28
C PRO A 45 -14.11 -12.74 12.89
N PHE A 46 -14.02 -12.21 11.67
CA PHE A 46 -12.85 -11.45 11.20
C PHE A 46 -12.41 -10.34 12.20
N SER A 47 -13.36 -9.68 12.86
CA SER A 47 -13.04 -8.67 13.87
C SER A 47 -12.29 -9.20 15.10
N GLN A 48 -12.55 -10.45 15.51
CA GLN A 48 -11.83 -11.13 16.60
C GLN A 48 -10.41 -11.51 16.15
N TRP A 49 -10.28 -12.09 14.94
CA TRP A 49 -8.99 -12.40 14.33
C TRP A 49 -8.11 -11.14 14.21
N LEU A 50 -8.68 -10.06 13.66
CA LEU A 50 -7.96 -8.80 13.47
C LEU A 50 -7.54 -8.19 14.81
N GLN A 51 -8.40 -8.22 15.83
CA GLN A 51 -8.05 -7.75 17.16
C GLN A 51 -6.85 -8.51 17.74
N GLN A 52 -6.80 -9.84 17.61
CA GLN A 52 -5.66 -10.64 18.06
C GLN A 52 -4.36 -10.28 17.31
N ARG A 53 -4.43 -10.10 15.98
CA ARG A 53 -3.26 -9.71 15.17
C ARG A 53 -2.74 -8.32 15.52
N LEU A 54 -3.64 -7.35 15.73
CA LEU A 54 -3.27 -6.00 16.17
C LEU A 54 -2.67 -5.99 17.59
N GLN A 55 -3.23 -6.79 18.52
CA GLN A 55 -2.69 -6.94 19.87
C GLN A 55 -1.29 -7.59 19.90
N ALA A 56 -0.95 -8.44 18.92
CA ALA A 56 0.38 -9.01 18.79
C ALA A 56 1.48 -7.97 18.39
N GLY A 57 1.10 -6.77 17.92
CA GLY A 57 2.05 -5.70 17.62
C GLY A 57 3.01 -5.99 16.45
N GLN A 58 2.64 -6.94 15.60
CA GLN A 58 3.37 -7.31 14.38
C GLN A 58 2.58 -6.88 13.13
N PRO A 59 3.24 -6.29 12.11
CA PRO A 59 2.59 -6.06 10.84
C PRO A 59 2.34 -7.41 10.14
N PHE A 60 1.35 -7.44 9.26
CA PHE A 60 0.94 -8.60 8.48
C PHE A 60 0.41 -8.13 7.13
N ALA A 61 0.36 -9.04 6.16
CA ALA A 61 -0.30 -8.82 4.87
C ALA A 61 -1.61 -9.61 4.80
N LEU A 62 -2.63 -9.02 4.19
CA LEU A 62 -3.82 -9.73 3.72
C LEU A 62 -3.74 -9.83 2.20
N SER A 63 -4.01 -11.01 1.66
CA SER A 63 -3.98 -11.30 0.22
C SER A 63 -5.33 -11.85 -0.27
N ASP A 64 -5.42 -12.11 -1.58
CA ASP A 64 -6.53 -12.84 -2.20
C ASP A 64 -7.86 -12.07 -2.31
N PHE A 65 -7.85 -10.75 -2.08
CA PHE A 65 -8.98 -9.86 -2.40
C PHE A 65 -9.31 -9.85 -3.91
N ASP A 66 -8.30 -10.07 -4.76
CA ASP A 66 -8.39 -10.20 -6.22
C ASP A 66 -9.22 -11.40 -6.69
N LYS A 67 -9.52 -12.34 -5.78
CA LYS A 67 -10.26 -13.58 -6.03
C LYS A 67 -11.67 -13.58 -5.46
N LEU A 68 -12.13 -12.46 -4.89
CA LEU A 68 -13.51 -12.27 -4.43
C LEU A 68 -14.43 -11.95 -5.61
N ASP A 69 -15.68 -12.40 -5.55
CA ASP A 69 -16.72 -12.03 -6.54
C ASP A 69 -17.00 -10.51 -6.52
N GLU A 70 -16.75 -9.84 -5.38
CA GLU A 70 -16.79 -8.39 -5.26
C GLU A 70 -15.52 -7.68 -5.77
N TRP A 71 -14.50 -8.37 -6.28
CA TRP A 71 -13.41 -7.69 -7.00
C TRP A 71 -13.94 -7.05 -8.28
N PRO A 72 -13.51 -5.85 -8.70
CA PRO A 72 -13.86 -5.33 -10.02
C PRO A 72 -13.28 -6.20 -11.14
N PRO A 73 -14.11 -6.84 -11.99
CA PRO A 73 -13.58 -7.42 -13.21
C PRO A 73 -12.96 -6.30 -14.06
N GLY A 74 -11.78 -6.56 -14.60
CA GLY A 74 -11.34 -5.94 -15.84
C GLY A 74 -11.56 -6.94 -16.96
N ASP A 75 -12.01 -6.47 -18.13
CA ASP A 75 -12.14 -7.31 -19.31
C ASP A 75 -11.30 -6.72 -20.46
N PRO A 76 -10.01 -7.14 -20.58
CA PRO A 76 -9.14 -6.73 -21.67
C PRO A 76 -9.64 -7.13 -23.06
N SER A 77 -10.63 -8.03 -23.18
CA SER A 77 -11.22 -8.46 -24.45
C SER A 77 -12.37 -7.57 -24.92
N ASN A 78 -13.08 -6.91 -23.99
CA ASN A 78 -14.12 -5.92 -24.28
C ASN A 78 -13.62 -4.46 -24.18
N GLY A 79 -12.44 -4.23 -23.61
CA GLY A 79 -11.88 -2.89 -23.40
C GLY A 79 -12.38 -2.20 -22.11
N ASP A 80 -13.00 -2.96 -21.21
CA ASP A 80 -13.37 -2.49 -19.87
C ASP A 80 -12.12 -2.52 -18.97
N GLU A 81 -11.50 -1.35 -18.80
CA GLU A 81 -10.42 -1.09 -17.84
C GLU A 81 -10.83 -1.55 -16.43
N PRO A 82 -9.98 -2.27 -15.68
CA PRO A 82 -10.28 -2.65 -14.31
C PRO A 82 -10.55 -1.42 -13.46
N ASN A 83 -11.59 -1.49 -12.60
CA ASN A 83 -12.03 -0.30 -11.84
C ASN A 83 -10.97 0.18 -10.83
N PHE A 84 -10.00 -0.67 -10.45
CA PHE A 84 -8.73 -0.24 -9.91
C PHE A 84 -7.62 -0.42 -10.96
N GLY A 85 -6.74 0.57 -11.10
CA GLY A 85 -5.63 0.56 -12.05
C GLY A 85 -5.18 1.96 -12.46
N ILE A 86 -4.00 2.10 -13.06
CA ILE A 86 -3.39 3.39 -13.40
C ILE A 86 -4.17 4.14 -14.47
N GLU A 87 -4.68 3.48 -15.50
CA GLU A 87 -5.50 4.12 -16.54
C GLU A 87 -6.83 4.61 -15.98
N ARG A 88 -7.47 3.83 -15.09
CA ARG A 88 -8.68 4.28 -14.39
C ARG A 88 -8.39 5.44 -13.44
N LEU A 89 -7.28 5.41 -12.70
CA LEU A 89 -6.85 6.52 -11.86
C LEU A 89 -6.57 7.78 -12.69
N ILE A 90 -5.96 7.66 -13.88
CA ILE A 90 -5.76 8.77 -14.82
C ILE A 90 -7.08 9.32 -15.34
N ALA A 91 -8.04 8.45 -15.69
CA ALA A 91 -9.36 8.87 -16.18
C ALA A 91 -10.17 9.64 -15.13
N LEU A 92 -10.04 9.26 -13.85
CA LEU A 92 -10.68 9.91 -12.70
C LEU A 92 -9.88 11.11 -12.14
N SER A 93 -8.60 11.25 -12.51
CA SER A 93 -7.71 12.31 -12.03
C SER A 93 -7.88 13.64 -12.77
N THR A 94 -7.43 14.73 -12.13
CA THR A 94 -7.39 16.05 -12.78
C THR A 94 -6.35 16.08 -13.89
N LYS A 95 -6.62 16.81 -14.98
CA LYS A 95 -5.66 17.07 -16.07
C LYS A 95 -4.60 18.13 -15.72
N LYS A 96 -4.47 18.51 -14.44
CA LYS A 96 -3.45 19.45 -13.96
C LYS A 96 -2.13 18.71 -13.70
N ASN A 97 -1.03 19.46 -13.59
CA ASN A 97 0.20 18.89 -13.07
C ASN A 97 0.06 18.60 -11.56
N ILE A 98 0.65 17.49 -11.15
CA ILE A 98 0.84 17.05 -9.76
C ILE A 98 2.34 17.08 -9.42
N PRO A 99 2.72 17.21 -8.13
CA PRO A 99 4.10 17.03 -7.70
C PRO A 99 4.49 15.56 -7.80
N ILE A 100 5.63 15.27 -8.43
CA ILE A 100 6.22 13.93 -8.53
C ILE A 100 7.58 13.98 -7.85
N ARG A 101 7.75 13.30 -6.72
CA ARG A 101 9.02 13.26 -5.98
C ARG A 101 10.02 12.38 -6.74
N ASN A 102 11.17 12.93 -7.10
CA ASN A 102 12.33 12.13 -7.47
C ASN A 102 13.08 11.73 -6.19
N CYS A 103 12.98 10.46 -5.80
CA CYS A 103 13.52 9.95 -4.54
C CYS A 103 15.06 9.96 -4.49
N THR A 104 15.74 9.92 -5.65
CA THR A 104 17.21 10.00 -5.75
C THR A 104 17.76 11.39 -5.40
N THR A 105 17.07 12.46 -5.79
CA THR A 105 17.53 13.85 -5.62
C THR A 105 16.75 14.63 -4.54
N GLY A 106 15.65 14.07 -4.03
CA GLY A 106 14.75 14.72 -3.08
C GLY A 106 13.92 15.87 -3.67
N ARG A 107 14.02 16.15 -4.98
CA ARG A 107 13.32 17.26 -5.66
C ARG A 107 11.99 16.81 -6.24
N ASP A 108 11.04 17.74 -6.35
CA ASP A 108 9.77 17.52 -7.02
C ASP A 108 9.82 17.97 -8.49
N LEU A 109 9.30 17.10 -9.37
CA LEU A 109 8.97 17.38 -10.76
C LEU A 109 7.48 17.74 -10.87
N SER A 110 7.08 18.31 -12.01
CA SER A 110 5.70 18.75 -12.26
C SER A 110 5.18 18.16 -13.57
N PHE A 111 4.38 17.09 -13.48
CA PHE A 111 3.79 16.37 -14.62
C PHE A 111 2.31 16.11 -14.38
N THR A 112 1.52 15.91 -15.45
CA THR A 112 0.20 15.27 -15.31
C THR A 112 0.37 13.79 -14.96
N LEU A 113 -0.62 13.17 -14.31
CA LEU A 113 -0.53 11.75 -13.96
C LEU A 113 -0.35 10.85 -15.19
N ARG A 114 -1.01 11.18 -16.32
CA ARG A 114 -0.79 10.49 -17.61
C ARG A 114 0.67 10.58 -18.05
N LYS A 115 1.25 11.79 -18.12
CA LYS A 115 2.65 11.95 -18.51
C LYS A 115 3.59 11.17 -17.59
N PHE A 116 3.32 11.15 -16.28
CA PHE A 116 4.08 10.35 -15.33
C PHE A 116 4.01 8.85 -15.65
N ALA A 117 2.82 8.28 -15.85
CA ALA A 117 2.65 6.86 -16.17
C ALA A 117 3.25 6.49 -17.54
N ASP A 118 3.01 7.32 -18.57
CA ASP A 118 3.59 7.15 -19.91
C ASP A 118 5.13 7.18 -19.87
N SER A 119 5.73 8.00 -18.99
CA SER A 119 7.18 8.03 -18.73
C SER A 119 7.65 6.83 -17.90
N ALA A 120 6.94 6.42 -16.85
CA ALA A 120 7.34 5.29 -15.99
C ALA A 120 7.35 3.95 -16.74
N ARG A 121 6.47 3.78 -17.75
CA ARG A 121 6.48 2.64 -18.69
C ARG A 121 7.68 2.63 -19.63
N GLN A 122 8.31 3.78 -19.89
CA GLN A 122 9.56 3.87 -20.64
C GLN A 122 10.72 3.58 -19.70
N SER A 123 11.37 2.43 -19.86
CA SER A 123 12.39 1.89 -18.93
C SER A 123 13.75 2.63 -18.98
N PHE A 124 13.74 3.95 -19.19
CA PHE A 124 14.91 4.81 -19.16
C PHE A 124 15.27 5.20 -17.71
N PRO A 125 16.56 5.23 -17.33
CA PRO A 125 16.99 5.46 -15.95
C PRO A 125 16.47 6.75 -15.30
N GLU A 126 16.22 7.80 -16.08
CA GLU A 126 15.69 9.09 -15.61
C GLU A 126 14.21 9.04 -15.14
N PHE A 127 13.48 7.97 -15.48
CA PHE A 127 12.10 7.76 -15.05
C PHE A 127 11.95 6.74 -13.90
N HIS A 128 13.06 6.14 -13.44
CA HIS A 128 13.11 5.38 -12.19
C HIS A 128 13.11 6.30 -10.96
N ASN A 129 12.77 5.73 -9.80
CA ASN A 129 12.77 6.40 -8.49
C ASN A 129 11.87 7.66 -8.43
N LEU A 130 10.85 7.74 -9.29
CA LEU A 130 9.82 8.77 -9.29
C LEU A 130 8.58 8.29 -8.54
N TYR A 131 8.01 9.13 -7.67
CA TYR A 131 6.89 8.79 -6.78
C TYR A 131 5.82 9.87 -6.82
N ALA A 132 4.62 9.53 -7.30
CA ALA A 132 3.42 10.33 -7.16
C ALA A 132 2.81 10.05 -5.78
N ARG A 133 2.69 11.08 -4.93
CA ARG A 133 2.25 10.94 -3.54
C ARG A 133 1.09 11.85 -3.19
N ASP A 134 0.34 11.43 -2.18
CA ASP A 134 -0.76 12.19 -1.57
C ASP A 134 -1.80 12.65 -2.61
N LEU A 135 -2.10 11.78 -3.59
CA LEU A 135 -3.12 12.06 -4.60
C LEU A 135 -4.51 11.85 -4.00
N PRO A 136 -5.52 12.68 -4.32
CA PRO A 136 -6.89 12.46 -3.86
C PRO A 136 -7.41 11.08 -4.32
N CYS A 137 -7.85 10.24 -3.38
CA CYS A 137 -8.43 8.94 -3.73
C CYS A 137 -9.76 9.14 -4.48
N PRO A 138 -9.99 8.50 -5.64
CA PRO A 138 -11.25 8.64 -6.37
C PRO A 138 -12.46 8.17 -5.54
N LYS A 139 -13.56 8.92 -5.62
CA LYS A 139 -14.83 8.56 -4.95
C LYS A 139 -15.33 7.16 -5.32
N GLU A 140 -15.10 6.76 -6.57
CA GLU A 140 -15.40 5.42 -7.08
C GLU A 140 -14.57 4.32 -6.40
N TRP A 141 -13.29 4.59 -6.10
CA TRP A 141 -12.41 3.66 -5.38
C TRP A 141 -12.84 3.52 -3.92
N LEU A 142 -13.21 4.63 -3.26
CA LEU A 142 -13.83 4.61 -1.93
C LEU A 142 -15.10 3.74 -1.90
N GLU A 143 -16.00 3.93 -2.86
CA GLU A 143 -17.25 3.16 -2.98
C GLU A 143 -17.02 1.68 -3.33
N ARG A 144 -15.92 1.32 -4.00
CA ARG A 144 -15.55 -0.08 -4.24
C ARG A 144 -14.92 -0.72 -3.01
N CYS A 145 -14.04 -0.02 -2.31
CA CYS A 145 -13.47 -0.48 -1.03
C CYS A 145 -14.54 -0.70 0.05
N GLN A 146 -15.61 0.12 0.08
CA GLN A 146 -16.75 -0.08 0.99
C GLN A 146 -17.58 -1.36 0.71
N LYS A 147 -17.43 -1.97 -0.47
CA LYS A 147 -18.08 -3.25 -0.84
C LYS A 147 -17.14 -4.44 -0.67
N LEU A 148 -15.84 -4.23 -0.92
CA LEU A 148 -14.82 -5.27 -0.99
C LEU A 148 -14.16 -5.56 0.36
N LEU A 149 -13.95 -4.54 1.20
CA LEU A 149 -13.24 -4.67 2.47
C LEU A 149 -14.22 -4.91 3.63
N PRO A 150 -13.88 -5.75 4.63
CA PRO A 150 -14.67 -5.89 5.86
C PRO A 150 -14.71 -4.57 6.66
N THR A 151 -15.77 -4.35 7.44
CA THR A 151 -16.10 -3.06 8.07
C THR A 151 -15.03 -2.50 9.03
N GLU A 152 -14.14 -3.37 9.49
CA GLU A 152 -12.99 -3.10 10.33
C GLU A 152 -11.84 -2.41 9.56
N LEU A 153 -11.75 -2.62 8.24
CA LEU A 153 -10.71 -2.11 7.36
C LEU A 153 -11.20 -0.93 6.49
N GLN A 154 -12.50 -0.64 6.50
CA GLN A 154 -13.08 0.46 5.72
C GLN A 154 -12.73 1.83 6.30
N TRP A 155 -12.54 2.82 5.42
CA TRP A 155 -12.54 4.24 5.81
C TRP A 155 -13.92 4.65 6.37
N GLY A 156 -13.94 5.33 7.52
CA GLY A 156 -15.16 5.56 8.29
C GLY A 156 -15.78 4.30 8.90
N GLY A 157 -15.07 3.16 8.83
CA GLY A 157 -15.50 1.87 9.37
C GLY A 157 -15.44 1.80 10.90
N ARG A 158 -15.79 0.65 11.48
CA ARG A 158 -16.00 0.51 12.94
C ARG A 158 -14.75 0.78 13.78
N LEU A 159 -13.55 0.63 13.20
CA LEU A 159 -12.28 0.85 13.88
C LEU A 159 -11.60 2.20 13.52
N ASP A 160 -12.19 3.00 12.62
CA ASP A 160 -11.65 4.32 12.25
C ASP A 160 -11.91 5.34 13.38
N LEU A 161 -10.92 5.55 14.25
CA LEU A 161 -11.01 6.52 15.32
C LEU A 161 -10.99 7.98 14.83
N PHE A 162 -10.52 8.26 13.61
CA PHE A 162 -10.49 9.62 13.07
C PHE A 162 -11.89 10.14 12.74
N GLN A 163 -12.87 9.26 12.47
CA GLN A 163 -14.26 9.67 12.21
C GLN A 163 -14.86 10.50 13.37
N TRP A 164 -14.42 10.25 14.61
CA TRP A 164 -14.92 10.93 15.81
C TRP A 164 -14.27 12.30 16.05
N LEU A 165 -13.21 12.65 15.32
CA LEU A 165 -12.58 13.97 15.41
C LEU A 165 -13.46 15.04 14.73
N PRO A 166 -13.41 16.31 15.21
CA PRO A 166 -14.05 17.41 14.50
C PRO A 166 -13.43 17.59 13.10
N PRO A 167 -14.18 18.08 12.09
CA PRO A 167 -13.69 18.12 10.70
C PRO A 167 -12.36 18.84 10.49
N CYS A 168 -12.02 19.83 11.31
CA CYS A 168 -10.74 20.55 11.26
C CYS A 168 -9.53 19.76 11.82
N ALA A 169 -9.75 18.63 12.48
CA ALA A 169 -8.72 17.74 13.03
C ALA A 169 -8.74 16.33 12.39
N ARG A 170 -9.67 16.07 11.46
CA ARG A 170 -9.62 14.87 10.61
C ARG A 170 -8.49 15.05 9.59
N SER A 171 -7.55 14.11 9.57
CA SER A 171 -6.61 14.00 8.45
C SER A 171 -7.38 13.57 7.20
N GLU A 172 -6.93 14.01 6.02
CA GLU A 172 -7.21 13.29 4.80
C GLU A 172 -6.45 11.95 4.90
N VAL A 173 -7.19 10.84 4.97
CA VAL A 173 -6.64 9.52 5.34
C VAL A 173 -6.67 8.49 4.20
N MET A 174 -7.46 8.74 3.15
CA MET A 174 -7.49 7.89 1.96
C MET A 174 -6.85 8.64 0.79
N MET A 175 -5.62 8.27 0.45
CA MET A 175 -4.84 8.85 -0.64
C MET A 175 -4.42 7.74 -1.62
N ALA A 176 -4.30 8.10 -2.89
CA ALA A 176 -3.67 7.26 -3.90
C ALA A 176 -2.17 7.61 -4.02
N TYR A 177 -1.36 6.59 -4.26
CA TYR A 177 0.08 6.67 -4.47
C TYR A 177 0.41 5.90 -5.76
N VAL A 178 1.35 6.40 -6.55
CA VAL A 178 1.82 5.69 -7.74
C VAL A 178 3.35 5.74 -7.80
N GLY A 179 3.96 4.57 -7.69
CA GLY A 179 5.39 4.39 -7.83
C GLY A 179 5.82 4.17 -9.27
N SER A 180 7.06 4.53 -9.56
CA SER A 180 7.87 3.89 -10.61
C SER A 180 8.91 3.01 -9.93
N LYS A 181 9.53 2.09 -10.68
CA LYS A 181 10.59 1.21 -10.18
C LYS A 181 11.68 1.99 -9.41
N GLY A 182 11.99 1.53 -8.21
CA GLY A 182 12.94 2.14 -7.27
C GLY A 182 12.35 3.28 -6.41
N SER A 183 11.04 3.49 -6.44
CA SER A 183 10.39 4.54 -5.64
C SER A 183 10.27 4.16 -4.15
N SER A 184 10.11 5.16 -3.29
CA SER A 184 9.90 4.93 -1.85
C SER A 184 9.20 6.11 -1.18
N SER A 185 8.36 5.81 -0.19
CA SER A 185 7.80 6.80 0.73
C SER A 185 8.84 7.35 1.72
N GLY A 186 9.94 6.61 1.93
CA GLY A 186 10.88 6.80 3.04
C GLY A 186 10.34 6.27 4.39
N PHE A 187 11.28 6.00 5.32
CA PHE A 187 10.98 5.61 6.69
C PHE A 187 10.18 6.71 7.42
N HIS A 188 9.07 6.32 8.04
CA HIS A 188 8.31 7.21 8.92
C HIS A 188 7.54 6.43 10.01
N ARG A 189 6.99 7.19 10.96
CA ARG A 189 5.99 6.72 11.92
C ARG A 189 4.66 7.37 11.55
N CYS A 190 3.59 6.59 11.50
CA CYS A 190 2.25 7.07 11.18
C CYS A 190 1.79 8.11 12.23
N PHE A 191 0.92 9.04 11.82
CA PHE A 191 0.46 10.13 12.68
C PHE A 191 -0.12 9.59 14.01
N SER A 192 0.30 10.17 15.13
CA SER A 192 -0.07 9.71 16.48
C SER A 192 0.20 8.22 16.79
N SER A 193 1.00 7.51 15.98
CA SER A 193 1.23 6.05 16.05
C SER A 193 0.01 5.19 15.69
N THR A 194 -0.96 5.70 14.92
CA THR A 194 -2.08 4.87 14.47
C THR A 194 -1.62 3.75 13.54
N VAL A 195 -2.41 2.68 13.46
CA VAL A 195 -2.26 1.66 12.42
C VAL A 195 -2.40 2.33 11.05
N ALA A 196 -1.48 2.07 10.12
CA ALA A 196 -1.67 2.39 8.72
C ALA A 196 -2.18 1.15 7.97
N LEU A 197 -3.31 1.31 7.29
CA LEU A 197 -3.76 0.37 6.27
C LEU A 197 -3.34 0.91 4.90
N ASN A 198 -2.87 0.02 4.04
CA ASN A 198 -2.63 0.30 2.64
C ASN A 198 -3.14 -0.87 1.81
N PHE A 199 -3.50 -0.58 0.56
CA PHE A 199 -4.16 -1.52 -0.33
C PHE A 199 -3.49 -1.43 -1.69
N LEU A 200 -2.69 -2.44 -2.02
CA LEU A 200 -2.00 -2.55 -3.31
C LEU A 200 -3.02 -3.05 -4.34
N VAL A 201 -3.30 -2.22 -5.36
CA VAL A 201 -4.38 -2.49 -6.33
C VAL A 201 -3.91 -2.74 -7.76
N GLU A 202 -2.67 -2.35 -8.09
CA GLU A 202 -2.00 -2.63 -9.36
C GLU A 202 -0.51 -2.79 -9.09
N ALA A 203 0.14 -3.73 -9.77
CA ALA A 203 1.58 -3.95 -9.75
C ALA A 203 2.02 -4.55 -11.09
N ASP A 204 3.13 -4.10 -11.66
CA ASP A 204 3.55 -4.50 -13.02
C ASP A 204 4.51 -5.71 -13.01
N GLY A 205 4.04 -6.85 -13.51
CA GLY A 205 4.85 -8.03 -13.80
C GLY A 205 5.56 -8.62 -12.59
N GLN A 206 6.88 -8.38 -12.49
CA GLN A 206 7.74 -8.87 -11.39
C GLN A 206 7.96 -7.84 -10.28
N TRP A 207 7.43 -6.62 -10.41
CA TRP A 207 7.57 -5.59 -9.39
C TRP A 207 6.43 -5.73 -8.37
N TYR A 208 6.79 -5.91 -7.09
CA TYR A 208 5.88 -6.03 -5.96
C TYR A 208 6.29 -5.02 -4.89
N ASP A 209 5.34 -4.38 -4.20
CA ASP A 209 5.70 -3.48 -3.10
C ASP A 209 6.24 -4.27 -1.89
N PHE A 210 7.34 -3.81 -1.30
CA PHE A 210 8.07 -4.48 -0.22
C PHE A 210 8.12 -3.64 1.05
N TRP A 211 7.99 -4.33 2.18
CA TRP A 211 7.55 -3.76 3.45
C TRP A 211 8.62 -3.97 4.52
N ILE A 212 9.36 -2.92 4.83
CA ILE A 212 10.49 -2.99 5.76
C ILE A 212 10.05 -2.41 7.10
N ARG A 213 10.14 -3.22 8.16
CA ARG A 213 9.96 -2.77 9.54
C ARG A 213 11.32 -2.48 10.17
N ALA A 214 11.48 -1.30 10.75
CA ALA A 214 12.55 -1.04 11.72
C ALA A 214 11.96 -1.01 13.14
N GLN A 215 12.48 -1.85 14.04
CA GLN A 215 12.08 -1.85 15.45
C GLN A 215 13.14 -1.15 16.31
N LEU A 216 12.98 0.16 16.49
CA LEU A 216 13.71 0.90 17.51
C LEU A 216 12.92 0.84 18.83
N THR A 217 13.53 0.25 19.86
CA THR A 217 13.08 0.15 21.27
C THR A 217 11.67 0.69 21.57
N GLN A 218 10.68 -0.21 21.69
CA GLN A 218 9.27 0.09 21.99
C GLN A 218 8.55 1.04 21.00
N THR A 219 9.05 1.22 19.78
CA THR A 219 8.40 1.99 18.72
C THR A 219 8.43 1.24 17.38
N GLN A 220 7.30 1.27 16.67
CA GLN A 220 7.17 0.79 15.29
C GLN A 220 7.59 1.89 14.30
N ILE A 221 8.37 1.51 13.29
CA ILE A 221 8.67 2.30 12.09
C ILE A 221 8.44 1.39 10.89
N THR A 222 7.75 1.89 9.86
CA THR A 222 7.42 1.14 8.64
C THR A 222 7.91 1.92 7.42
N GLN A 223 8.54 1.21 6.48
CA GLN A 223 8.99 1.68 5.17
C GLN A 223 8.25 0.90 4.08
N TRP A 224 8.03 1.57 2.94
CA TRP A 224 7.48 1.02 1.70
C TRP A 224 8.41 1.34 0.54
N SER A 225 8.77 0.32 -0.24
CA SER A 225 9.55 0.44 -1.48
C SER A 225 9.82 -0.91 -2.15
N VAL A 226 9.33 -1.08 -3.37
CA VAL A 226 10.19 -1.38 -4.55
C VAL A 226 9.83 -0.39 -5.67
#